data_AF-A0A3B9FGS1-F1
#
_entry.id   AF-A0A3B9FGS1-F1
#
_cell.length_a   1.000
_cell.length_b   1.000
_cell.length_c   1.000
_cell.angle_alpha   90.00
_cell.angle_beta   90.00
_cell.angle_gamma   90.00
#
_symmetry.space_group_name_H-M   'P 1'
#
loop_
_entity.id
_entity.type
_entity.pdbx_description
1 polymer ?
#
loop_
_entity_poly.entity_id
_entity_poly.type
_entity_poly.pdbx_seq_one_letter_code
_entity_poly.pdbx_strand_id
1 'polypeptide(L)'
;LDQALVRDLVAAKGAVFLCGRYEGVDQRVIDQAGMMEVSIGDYILSGGETAALTVMDAVIRLLPGVMGKEASHREESFETGLLEHSHYTQPRVWNGIEAPEILASGHHRKIAEWRQAEAEKETQRRRPDLWQQYLDRQALQKGKDK
;
A
#
# COMPACT_ATOMS: atom_id res chain seq x y z
N LEU A 1 -4.67 -1.83 -9.95
CA LEU A 1 -4.91 -2.20 -8.55
C LEU A 1 -4.20 -1.19 -7.69
N ASP A 2 -4.91 -0.52 -6.79
CA ASP A 2 -4.34 0.39 -5.80
C ASP A 2 -5.07 0.22 -4.46
N GLN A 3 -4.58 0.91 -3.43
CA GLN A 3 -5.14 0.79 -2.08
C GLN A 3 -6.56 1.35 -1.97
N ALA A 4 -6.96 2.29 -2.85
CA ALA A 4 -8.32 2.83 -2.87
C ALA A 4 -9.31 1.77 -3.37
N LEU A 5 -9.01 1.11 -4.49
CA LEU A 5 -9.82 0.00 -5.00
C LEU A 5 -9.92 -1.16 -4.00
N VAL A 6 -8.83 -1.46 -3.28
CA VAL A 6 -8.84 -2.49 -2.22
C VAL A 6 -9.87 -2.11 -1.13
N ARG A 7 -9.92 -0.84 -0.71
CA ARG A 7 -10.91 -0.37 0.29
C ARG A 7 -12.34 -0.45 -0.22
N ASP A 8 -12.56 -0.12 -1.50
CA ASP A 8 -13.87 -0.25 -2.13
C ASP A 8 -14.35 -1.73 -2.14
N LEU A 9 -13.43 -2.66 -2.42
CA LEU A 9 -13.71 -4.10 -2.41
C LEU A 9 -13.97 -4.64 -0.99
N VAL A 10 -13.28 -4.15 0.03
CA VAL A 10 -13.53 -4.50 1.45
C VAL A 10 -14.95 -4.10 1.87
N ALA A 11 -15.45 -2.96 1.37
CA ALA A 11 -16.80 -2.47 1.66
C ALA A 11 -17.90 -3.21 0.87
N ALA A 12 -17.54 -4.00 -0.14
CA ALA A 12 -18.49 -4.76 -0.94
C ALA A 12 -19.01 -5.99 -0.18
N LYS A 13 -20.14 -6.55 -0.64
CA LYS A 13 -20.73 -7.77 -0.05
C LYS A 13 -19.97 -9.05 -0.40
N GLY A 14 -19.12 -8.99 -1.42
CA GLY A 14 -18.37 -10.12 -1.97
C GLY A 14 -17.89 -9.82 -3.38
N ALA A 15 -17.04 -10.69 -3.93
CA ALA A 15 -16.50 -10.57 -5.27
C ALA A 15 -16.49 -11.93 -5.97
N VAL A 16 -16.67 -11.92 -7.29
CA VAL A 16 -16.48 -13.07 -8.18
C VAL A 16 -15.33 -12.74 -9.12
N PHE A 17 -14.33 -13.62 -9.17
CA PHE A 17 -13.16 -13.45 -10.02
C PHE A 17 -13.29 -14.33 -11.27
N LEU A 18 -13.14 -13.70 -12.44
CA LEU A 18 -12.98 -14.41 -13.70
C LEU A 18 -11.50 -14.42 -14.08
N CYS A 19 -10.83 -15.55 -13.88
CA CYS A 19 -9.42 -15.71 -14.21
C CYS A 19 -9.26 -16.07 -15.69
N GLY A 20 -8.94 -15.08 -16.53
CA GLY A 20 -8.61 -15.31 -17.93
C GLY A 20 -7.37 -16.20 -18.11
N ARG A 21 -7.36 -17.01 -19.16
CA ARG A 21 -6.21 -17.80 -19.63
C ARG A 21 -6.08 -17.65 -21.14
N TYR A 22 -4.96 -18.12 -21.68
CA TYR A 22 -4.65 -18.03 -23.12
C TYR A 22 -4.66 -16.56 -23.56
N GLU A 23 -5.35 -16.23 -24.65
CA GLU A 23 -5.44 -14.88 -25.21
C GLU A 23 -6.44 -13.97 -24.50
N GLY A 24 -7.24 -14.51 -23.57
CA GLY A 24 -8.19 -13.73 -22.78
C GLY A 24 -9.61 -14.28 -22.75
N VAL A 25 -10.57 -13.40 -22.47
CA VAL A 25 -12.00 -13.69 -22.37
C VAL A 25 -12.72 -12.90 -23.46
N ASP A 26 -13.78 -13.48 -24.03
CA ASP A 26 -14.62 -12.79 -25.02
C ASP A 26 -15.21 -11.50 -24.42
N GLN A 27 -14.97 -10.36 -25.09
CA GLN A 27 -15.40 -9.05 -24.61
C GLN A 27 -16.91 -8.96 -24.35
N ARG A 28 -17.74 -9.70 -25.11
CA ARG A 28 -19.20 -9.69 -24.92
C ARG A 28 -19.61 -10.25 -23.56
N VAL A 29 -18.84 -11.20 -23.02
CA VAL A 29 -19.07 -11.76 -21.67
C VAL A 29 -18.76 -10.71 -20.61
N ILE A 30 -17.65 -9.98 -20.77
CA ILE A 30 -17.22 -8.90 -19.87
C ILE A 30 -18.28 -7.80 -19.86
N ASP A 31 -18.68 -7.32 -21.04
CA ASP A 31 -19.64 -6.25 -21.22
C ASP A 31 -21.03 -6.62 -20.67
N GLN A 32 -21.53 -7.82 -21.01
CA GLN A 32 -22.86 -8.28 -20.58
C GLN A 32 -22.93 -8.52 -19.07
N ALA A 33 -21.84 -8.96 -18.45
CA ALA A 33 -21.78 -9.16 -17.01
C ALA A 33 -21.45 -7.88 -16.22
N GLY A 34 -21.14 -6.76 -16.91
CA GLY A 34 -20.74 -5.51 -16.26
C GLY A 34 -19.47 -5.68 -15.41
N MET A 35 -18.51 -6.47 -15.90
CA MET A 35 -17.30 -6.80 -15.15
C MET A 35 -16.35 -5.60 -15.06
N MET A 36 -15.72 -5.44 -13.91
CA MET A 36 -14.59 -4.53 -13.74
C MET A 36 -13.30 -5.25 -14.12
N GLU A 37 -12.55 -4.68 -15.06
CA GLU A 37 -11.21 -5.16 -15.40
C GLU A 37 -10.17 -4.57 -14.44
N VAL A 38 -9.35 -5.42 -13.82
CA VAL A 38 -8.35 -5.02 -12.83
C VAL A 38 -6.98 -5.58 -13.22
N SER A 39 -6.04 -4.68 -13.50
CA SER A 39 -4.61 -5.03 -13.61
C SER A 39 -3.91 -4.93 -12.24
N ILE A 40 -2.98 -5.85 -11.96
CA ILE A 40 -2.11 -5.81 -10.78
C ILE A 40 -0.74 -5.17 -11.05
N GLY A 41 -0.49 -4.73 -12.29
CA GLY A 41 0.73 -4.03 -12.70
C GLY A 41 1.03 -4.15 -14.19
N ASP A 42 2.03 -3.41 -14.64
CA ASP A 42 2.39 -3.27 -16.06
C ASP A 42 3.32 -4.40 -16.52
N TYR A 43 2.82 -5.64 -16.44
CA TYR A 43 3.52 -6.85 -16.87
C TYR A 43 2.50 -7.95 -17.22
N ILE A 44 2.94 -8.98 -17.95
CA ILE A 44 2.08 -10.08 -18.39
C ILE A 44 2.28 -11.32 -17.52
N LEU A 45 1.17 -11.96 -17.15
CA LEU A 45 1.12 -13.24 -16.45
C LEU A 45 0.53 -14.32 -17.37
N SER A 46 0.75 -15.60 -17.04
CA SER A 46 0.21 -16.73 -17.81
C SER A 46 -1.30 -16.95 -17.63
N GLY A 47 -1.89 -16.33 -16.60
CA GLY A 47 -3.30 -16.43 -16.28
C GLY A 47 -3.70 -15.48 -15.15
N GLY A 48 -5.01 -15.29 -14.97
CA GLY A 48 -5.58 -14.37 -13.99
C GLY A 48 -5.53 -14.84 -12.53
N GLU A 49 -5.12 -16.08 -12.25
CA GLU A 49 -5.15 -16.65 -10.90
C GLU A 49 -4.23 -15.91 -9.92
N THR A 50 -3.01 -15.57 -10.34
CA THR A 50 -2.08 -14.79 -9.51
C THR A 50 -2.63 -13.40 -9.24
N ALA A 51 -3.30 -12.78 -10.22
CA ALA A 51 -3.95 -11.48 -10.04
C ALA A 51 -5.11 -11.58 -9.04
N ALA A 52 -5.97 -12.59 -9.17
CA ALA A 52 -7.05 -12.84 -8.22
C ALA A 52 -6.51 -13.07 -6.80
N LEU A 53 -5.47 -13.90 -6.63
CA LEU A 53 -4.82 -14.12 -5.34
C LEU A 53 -4.26 -12.84 -4.73
N THR A 54 -3.63 -11.99 -5.55
CA THR A 54 -3.07 -10.70 -5.10
C THR A 54 -4.17 -9.76 -4.60
N VAL A 55 -5.28 -9.64 -5.33
CA VAL A 55 -6.43 -8.82 -4.90
C VAL A 55 -7.05 -9.40 -3.62
N MET A 56 -7.23 -10.73 -3.56
CA MET A 56 -7.79 -11.39 -2.38
C MET A 56 -6.92 -11.18 -1.14
N ASP A 57 -5.60 -11.32 -1.23
CA ASP A 57 -4.68 -11.08 -0.10
C ASP A 57 -4.79 -9.64 0.42
N ALA A 58 -4.76 -8.66 -0.49
CA ALA A 58 -4.88 -7.24 -0.14
C ALA A 58 -6.24 -6.89 0.51
N VAL A 59 -7.33 -7.52 0.08
CA VAL A 59 -8.68 -7.29 0.62
C VAL A 59 -8.88 -8.04 1.94
N ILE A 60 -8.56 -9.33 2.00
CA ILE A 60 -8.86 -10.20 3.15
C ILE A 60 -8.15 -9.69 4.40
N ARG A 61 -6.90 -9.20 4.30
CA ARG A 61 -6.19 -8.66 5.46
C ARG A 61 -6.90 -7.47 6.11
N LEU A 62 -7.71 -6.71 5.36
CA LEU A 62 -8.44 -5.56 5.87
C LEU A 62 -9.82 -5.91 6.43
N LEU A 63 -10.26 -7.17 6.30
CA LEU A 63 -11.53 -7.61 6.86
C LEU A 63 -11.47 -7.64 8.40
N PRO A 64 -12.57 -7.24 9.10
CA PRO A 64 -12.61 -7.25 10.55
C PRO A 64 -12.26 -8.63 11.14
N GLY A 65 -11.33 -8.64 12.09
CA GLY A 65 -10.92 -9.86 12.80
C GLY A 65 -9.84 -10.71 12.10
N VAL A 66 -9.36 -10.32 10.92
CA VAL A 66 -8.26 -11.04 10.23
C VAL A 66 -6.90 -10.59 10.75
N MET A 67 -6.65 -9.28 10.72
CA MET A 67 -5.42 -8.68 11.24
C MET A 67 -5.60 -8.26 12.70
N GLY A 68 -4.51 -8.29 13.48
CA GLY A 68 -4.52 -8.04 14.92
C GLY A 68 -4.89 -6.60 15.31
N LYS A 69 -3.89 -5.71 15.43
CA LYS A 69 -4.13 -4.32 15.85
C LYS A 69 -4.61 -3.48 14.66
N GLU A 70 -5.86 -3.01 14.70
CA GLU A 70 -6.44 -2.14 13.66
C GLU A 70 -5.61 -0.87 13.39
N ALA A 71 -4.90 -0.35 14.40
CA ALA A 71 -4.06 0.83 14.25
C ALA A 71 -2.87 0.61 13.31
N SER A 72 -2.39 -0.64 13.15
CA SER A 72 -1.23 -0.95 12.32
C SER A 72 -1.42 -0.58 10.85
N HIS A 73 -2.66 -0.67 10.33
CA HIS A 73 -2.93 -0.33 8.93
C HIS A 73 -2.72 1.14 8.59
N ARG A 74 -2.76 2.05 9.57
CA ARG A 74 -2.72 3.50 9.29
C ARG A 74 -1.31 4.02 9.04
N GLU A 75 -0.30 3.26 9.42
CA GLU A 75 1.11 3.63 9.28
C GLU A 75 1.79 2.93 8.09
N GLU A 76 1.06 2.09 7.37
CA GLU A 76 1.57 1.32 6.23
C GLU A 76 1.79 2.18 4.98
N SER A 77 2.61 1.66 4.07
CA SER A 77 2.87 2.31 2.78
C SER A 77 1.55 2.62 2.05
N PHE A 78 1.52 3.76 1.34
CA PHE A 78 0.39 4.29 0.55
C PHE A 78 -0.78 4.87 1.36
N GLU A 79 -0.92 4.56 2.64
CA GLU A 79 -2.03 5.02 3.49
C GLU A 79 -1.89 6.51 3.85
N THR A 80 -0.67 6.96 4.09
CA THR A 80 -0.33 8.36 4.32
C THR A 80 0.06 9.10 3.05
N GLY A 81 0.11 8.39 1.91
CA GLY A 81 0.70 8.91 0.68
C GLY A 81 2.22 8.81 0.59
N LEU A 82 2.87 8.24 1.61
CA LEU A 82 4.30 7.96 1.64
C LEU A 82 4.54 6.44 1.64
N LEU A 83 5.77 6.04 1.33
CA LEU A 83 6.30 4.72 1.67
C LEU A 83 6.59 4.65 3.18
N GLU A 84 6.63 3.45 3.73
CA GLU A 84 7.05 3.24 5.11
C GLU A 84 8.53 3.60 5.37
N HIS A 85 8.79 3.95 6.62
CA HIS A 85 10.12 4.16 7.15
C HIS A 85 10.90 2.85 7.22
N SER A 86 12.23 2.94 7.24
CA SER A 86 13.09 1.76 7.41
C SER A 86 12.87 1.12 8.79
N HIS A 87 12.67 -0.20 8.81
CA HIS A 87 12.52 -0.97 10.04
C HIS A 87 13.85 -1.55 10.51
N TYR A 88 14.05 -1.55 11.82
CA TYR A 88 15.21 -2.12 12.49
C TYR A 88 14.74 -3.03 13.62
N THR A 89 15.43 -4.15 13.80
CA THR A 89 15.17 -5.11 14.87
C THR A 89 16.48 -5.54 15.50
N GLN A 90 16.43 -6.36 16.55
CA GLN A 90 17.62 -6.90 17.17
C GLN A 90 18.39 -7.84 16.21
N PRO A 91 19.73 -7.92 16.31
CA PRO A 91 20.62 -7.19 17.24
C PRO A 91 20.87 -5.72 16.83
N ARG A 92 21.30 -4.88 17.78
CA ARG A 92 21.57 -3.44 17.54
C ARG A 92 22.64 -3.20 16.47
N VAL A 93 23.66 -4.06 16.42
CA VAL A 93 24.74 -4.02 15.43
C VAL A 93 24.70 -5.31 14.63
N TRP A 94 24.49 -5.20 13.32
CA TRP A 94 24.49 -6.33 12.41
C TRP A 94 25.53 -6.11 11.33
N ASN A 95 26.52 -7.01 11.22
CA ASN A 95 27.66 -6.88 10.28
C ASN A 95 28.39 -5.52 10.36
N GLY A 96 28.55 -4.98 11.57
CA GLY A 96 29.18 -3.67 11.79
C GLY A 96 28.31 -2.46 11.44
N ILE A 97 27.05 -2.67 11.05
CA ILE A 97 26.07 -1.61 10.78
C ILE A 97 25.21 -1.44 12.03
N GLU A 98 25.22 -0.24 12.60
CA GLU A 98 24.39 0.10 13.76
C GLU A 98 23.01 0.58 13.35
N ALA A 99 21.98 0.15 14.10
CA ALA A 99 20.66 0.76 14.03
C ALA A 99 20.70 2.22 14.53
N PRO A 100 19.88 3.12 13.97
CA PRO A 100 19.82 4.52 14.38
C PRO A 100 19.63 4.69 15.90
N GLU A 101 20.50 5.46 16.55
CA GLU A 101 20.48 5.60 18.00
C GLU A 101 19.14 6.09 18.55
N ILE A 102 18.45 6.94 17.77
CA ILE A 102 17.15 7.50 18.13
C ILE A 102 16.10 6.42 18.38
N LEU A 103 16.17 5.28 17.69
CA LEU A 103 15.24 4.17 17.87
C LEU A 103 15.41 3.47 19.23
N ALA A 104 16.57 3.61 19.88
CA ALA A 104 16.85 3.10 21.21
C ALA A 104 16.65 4.15 22.31
N SER A 105 16.26 5.38 21.98
CA SER A 105 16.21 6.49 22.94
C SER A 105 15.01 6.44 23.91
N GLY A 106 13.99 5.62 23.62
CA GLY A 106 12.72 5.62 24.35
C GLY A 106 11.87 6.90 24.17
N HIS A 107 12.35 7.90 23.42
CA HIS A 107 11.63 9.14 23.18
C HIS A 107 10.63 9.00 22.03
N HIS A 108 9.41 8.55 22.35
CA HIS A 108 8.33 8.31 21.37
C HIS A 108 8.14 9.43 20.35
N ARG A 109 8.14 10.70 20.79
CA ARG A 109 8.00 11.85 19.89
C ARG A 109 9.14 11.96 18.88
N LYS A 110 10.39 11.88 19.34
CA LYS A 110 11.57 11.95 18.45
C LYS A 110 11.64 10.77 17.51
N ILE A 111 11.18 9.59 17.95
CA ILE A 111 11.07 8.41 17.09
C ILE A 111 10.02 8.64 15.99
N ALA A 112 8.85 9.19 16.32
CA ALA A 112 7.83 9.51 15.33
C ALA A 112 8.31 10.57 14.32
N GLU A 113 8.98 11.62 14.78
CA GLU A 113 9.60 12.65 13.92
C GLU A 113 10.66 12.04 12.99
N TRP A 114 11.50 11.14 13.50
CA TRP A 114 12.49 10.42 12.69
C TRP A 114 11.84 9.51 11.65
N ARG A 115 10.80 8.75 12.03
CA ARG A 115 10.07 7.85 11.11
C ARG A 115 9.44 8.64 9.97
N GLN A 116 8.81 9.77 10.28
CA GLN A 116 8.23 10.64 9.26
C GLN A 116 9.30 11.15 8.29
N ALA A 117 10.41 11.67 8.80
CA ALA A 117 11.50 12.17 7.95
C ALA A 117 12.11 11.08 7.05
N GLU A 118 12.28 9.85 7.57
CA GLU A 118 12.78 8.73 6.77
C GLU A 118 11.76 8.25 5.73
N ALA A 119 10.46 8.22 6.06
CA ALA A 119 9.40 7.92 5.10
C ALA A 119 9.37 8.92 3.92
N GLU A 120 9.49 10.22 4.22
CA GLU A 120 9.57 11.28 3.22
C GLU A 120 10.80 11.11 2.32
N LYS A 121 11.97 10.88 2.92
CA LYS A 121 13.24 10.65 2.21
C LYS A 121 13.17 9.41 1.31
N GLU A 122 12.66 8.28 1.79
CA GLU A 122 12.56 7.05 0.99
C GLU A 122 11.54 7.19 -0.14
N THR A 123 10.42 7.88 0.11
CA THR A 123 9.42 8.16 -0.93
C THR A 123 10.01 9.05 -2.02
N GLN A 124 10.65 10.17 -1.65
CA GLN A 124 11.31 11.07 -2.60
C GLN A 124 12.34 10.34 -3.46
N ARG A 125 13.10 9.42 -2.86
CA ARG A 125 14.16 8.67 -3.54
C ARG A 125 13.62 7.57 -4.46
N ARG A 126 12.62 6.81 -4.02
CA ARG A 126 12.17 5.57 -4.69
C ARG A 126 10.91 5.73 -5.52
N ARG A 127 10.03 6.64 -5.14
CA ARG A 127 8.74 6.92 -5.79
C ARG A 127 8.53 8.43 -5.93
N PRO A 128 9.31 9.11 -6.80
CA PRO A 128 9.16 10.55 -7.04
C PRO A 128 7.74 10.94 -7.46
N ASP A 129 7.01 10.03 -8.12
CA ASP A 129 5.61 10.17 -8.47
C ASP A 129 4.70 10.30 -7.23
N LEU A 130 4.86 9.41 -6.24
CA LEU A 130 4.13 9.50 -4.96
C LEU A 130 4.54 10.73 -4.16
N TRP A 131 5.84 11.08 -4.21
CA TRP A 131 6.35 12.28 -3.54
C TRP A 131 5.69 13.55 -4.07
N GLN A 132 5.55 13.69 -5.39
CA GLN A 132 4.87 14.84 -5.97
C GLN A 132 3.39 14.90 -5.54
N GLN A 133 2.67 13.77 -5.58
CA GLN A 133 1.28 13.69 -5.11
C GLN A 133 1.13 14.03 -3.61
N TYR A 134 2.13 13.68 -2.80
CA TYR A 134 2.17 14.04 -1.39
C TYR A 134 2.34 15.56 -1.19
N LEU A 135 3.26 16.19 -1.93
CA LEU A 135 3.45 17.64 -1.90
C LEU A 135 2.20 18.41 -2.35
N ASP A 136 1.55 17.96 -3.42
CA ASP A 136 0.34 18.59 -3.95
C ASP A 136 -0.80 18.55 -2.92
N ARG A 137 -0.98 17.41 -2.23
CA ARG A 137 -1.96 17.27 -1.13
C ARG A 137 -1.65 18.20 0.04
N GLN A 138 -0.39 18.33 0.43
CA GLN A 138 0.03 19.26 1.48
C GLN A 138 -0.24 20.72 1.11
N ALA A 139 0.02 21.11 -0.15
CA ALA A 139 -0.27 22.46 -0.63
C ALA A 139 -1.77 22.78 -0.58
N LEU A 140 -2.61 21.82 -0.99
CA LEU A 140 -4.07 21.94 -0.93
C LEU A 140 -4.61 22.08 0.50
N GLN A 141 -4.06 21.36 1.47
CA GLN A 141 -4.46 21.50 2.88
C GLN A 141 -4.11 22.89 3.43
N LYS A 142 -2.88 23.36 3.19
CA LYS A 142 -2.44 24.71 3.61
C LYS A 142 -3.24 25.85 2.98
N GLY A 143 -3.84 25.62 1.80
CA GLY A 143 -4.73 26.57 1.15
C GLY A 143 -6.17 26.57 1.69
N LYS A 144 -6.61 25.50 2.37
CA LYS A 144 -7.94 25.40 3.00
C LYS A 144 -7.95 25.94 4.44
N ASP A 145 -6.80 25.94 5.11
CA ASP A 145 -6.65 26.45 6.48
C ASP A 145 -6.37 27.97 6.55
N LYS A 146 -6.37 28.66 5.40
CA LYS A 146 -6.25 30.11 5.26
C LYS A 146 -7.59 30.73 4.86
#